data_AF-A0A1Q3EKM7-F1
#
_entry.id   AF-A0A1Q3EKM7-F1
#
_cell.length_a   1.000
_cell.length_b   1.000
_cell.length_c   1.000
_cell.angle_alpha   90.00
_cell.angle_beta   90.00
_cell.angle_gamma   90.00
#
_symmetry.space_group_name_H-M   'P 1'
#
loop_
_entity.id
_entity.type
_entity.pdbx_description
1 polymer ?
#
loop_
_entity_poly.entity_id
_entity_poly.type
_entity_poly.pdbx_seq_one_letter_code
_entity_poly.pdbx_strand_id
1 'polypeptide(L)'
;MPPERSPKKQSPSTPSTPRKARTHGSGATTELSSPKSPTKTQIKNKWLKWCADNRWDPATDLGYKQKIGTQEVHRSDAMSYFCLKDYEINTVPFITFENQYNENAPGRSYNLSNLRTLVSRKSAYLAGLNDDFDLKNNEVELLRAGWNLFQKENEKREERSKAKGRTRKALKIGEIFQRRQSNTDDEGYEIIERPFGSWTTRVYERGEYVGDWLNFQFDPDANDG
;
A
#
# COMPACT_ATOMS: atom_id res chain seq x y z
N MET A 1 70.04 20.85 20.29
CA MET A 1 68.62 21.15 20.61
C MET A 1 68.54 22.58 21.10
N PRO A 2 67.53 23.43 20.80
CA PRO A 2 66.53 23.53 19.72
C PRO A 2 66.65 24.92 18.99
N PRO A 3 65.63 25.49 18.33
CA PRO A 3 64.87 25.01 17.18
C PRO A 3 65.10 25.84 15.90
N GLU A 4 64.94 25.16 14.76
CA GLU A 4 64.85 25.69 13.41
C GLU A 4 63.53 26.47 13.23
N ARG A 5 63.60 27.73 12.77
CA ARG A 5 62.43 28.53 12.39
C ARG A 5 62.33 28.62 10.88
N SER A 6 61.29 28.02 10.33
CA SER A 6 60.90 28.13 8.91
C SER A 6 60.46 29.57 8.55
N PRO A 7 60.91 30.13 7.41
CA PRO A 7 60.32 31.34 6.86
C PRO A 7 59.13 31.03 5.95
N LYS A 8 58.02 31.75 6.18
CA LYS A 8 56.87 31.85 5.28
C LYS A 8 57.32 32.34 3.90
N LYS A 9 56.94 31.62 2.84
CA LYS A 9 56.90 32.17 1.48
C LYS A 9 55.50 32.01 0.91
N GLN A 10 54.90 33.17 0.66
CA GLN A 10 53.64 33.38 -0.04
C GLN A 10 53.77 32.87 -1.48
N SER A 11 52.78 32.11 -1.94
CA SER A 11 52.65 31.76 -3.35
C SER A 11 51.89 32.86 -4.10
N PRO A 12 52.25 33.15 -5.37
CA PRO A 12 51.75 34.31 -6.10
C PRO A 12 50.36 34.10 -6.71
N SER A 13 49.60 35.19 -6.74
CA SER A 13 48.29 35.34 -7.36
C SER A 13 48.30 35.08 -8.87
N THR A 14 47.27 34.37 -9.32
CA THR A 14 46.99 34.01 -10.72
C THR A 14 46.50 35.24 -11.52
N PRO A 15 46.93 35.43 -12.79
CA PRO A 15 46.42 36.51 -13.63
C PRO A 15 45.02 36.22 -14.20
N SER A 16 44.13 37.21 -14.10
CA SER A 16 42.81 37.27 -14.75
C SER A 16 42.92 37.54 -16.25
N THR A 17 42.04 36.93 -17.05
CA THR A 17 41.78 37.25 -18.47
C THR A 17 40.30 36.97 -18.82
N PRO A 18 39.73 37.54 -19.90
CA PRO A 18 38.68 38.54 -19.75
C PRO A 18 37.25 38.10 -20.10
N ARG A 19 36.35 38.83 -19.44
CA ARG A 19 34.91 39.05 -19.63
C ARG A 19 34.46 39.07 -21.11
N LYS A 20 33.68 38.06 -21.54
CA LYS A 20 32.87 38.14 -22.76
C LYS A 20 31.53 38.81 -22.47
N ALA A 21 31.24 39.82 -23.28
CA ALA A 21 30.08 40.70 -23.22
C ALA A 21 28.77 39.96 -23.54
N ARG A 22 27.69 40.44 -22.91
CA ARG A 22 26.30 40.08 -23.15
C ARG A 22 25.89 40.57 -24.53
N THR A 23 25.44 39.67 -25.39
CA THR A 23 24.64 40.02 -26.58
C THR A 23 23.18 39.85 -26.23
N HIS A 24 22.45 40.96 -26.17
CA HIS A 24 21.00 40.99 -26.15
C HIS A 24 20.48 40.57 -27.53
N GLY A 25 19.90 39.38 -27.62
CA GLY A 25 19.14 38.90 -28.77
C GLY A 25 17.68 38.80 -28.40
N SER A 26 16.90 39.82 -28.75
CA SER A 26 15.44 39.83 -28.72
C SER A 26 14.91 38.91 -29.81
N GLY A 27 14.59 37.66 -29.44
CA GLY A 27 13.80 36.74 -30.24
C GLY A 27 12.53 36.40 -29.47
N ALA A 28 11.44 37.09 -29.78
CA ALA A 28 10.11 36.73 -29.32
C ALA A 28 9.63 35.52 -30.11
N THR A 29 10.09 34.33 -29.71
CA THR A 29 9.38 33.08 -29.98
C THR A 29 8.32 32.93 -28.91
N THR A 30 7.06 33.06 -29.31
CA THR A 30 5.90 32.60 -28.55
C THR A 30 6.03 31.09 -28.37
N GLU A 31 6.80 30.66 -27.38
CA GLU A 31 6.76 29.29 -26.89
C GLU A 31 5.37 29.09 -26.28
N LEU A 32 4.51 28.35 -26.97
CA LEU A 32 3.41 27.65 -26.31
C LEU A 32 4.04 26.82 -25.21
N SER A 33 3.92 27.30 -23.97
CA SER A 33 4.44 26.62 -22.80
C SER A 33 3.72 25.29 -22.66
N SER A 34 4.34 24.21 -23.15
CA SER A 34 3.96 22.86 -22.79
C SER A 34 3.85 22.78 -21.26
N PRO A 35 2.77 22.20 -20.71
CA PRO A 35 2.59 22.13 -19.27
C PRO A 35 3.80 21.43 -18.66
N LYS A 36 4.53 22.13 -17.78
CA LYS A 36 5.66 21.56 -17.05
C LYS A 36 5.15 20.35 -16.29
N SER A 37 5.75 19.18 -16.51
CA SER A 37 5.43 17.97 -15.78
C SER A 37 5.50 18.24 -14.26
N PRO A 38 4.56 17.70 -13.48
CA PRO A 38 4.48 18.01 -12.06
C PRO A 38 5.77 17.60 -11.35
N THR A 39 6.26 18.48 -10.49
CA THR A 39 7.44 18.20 -9.66
C THR A 39 7.16 17.05 -8.69
N LYS A 40 8.21 16.32 -8.27
CA LYS A 40 8.09 15.24 -7.27
C LYS A 40 7.36 15.67 -5.99
N THR A 41 7.59 16.90 -5.55
CA THR A 41 6.92 17.48 -4.38
C THR A 41 5.42 17.66 -4.62
N GLN A 42 5.01 18.16 -5.79
CA GLN A 42 3.60 18.30 -6.14
C GLN A 42 2.91 16.93 -6.21
N ILE A 43 3.53 15.92 -6.82
CA ILE A 43 2.99 14.56 -6.88
C ILE A 43 2.77 14.00 -5.47
N LYS A 44 3.76 14.16 -4.58
CA LYS A 44 3.66 13.71 -3.19
C LYS A 44 2.56 14.43 -2.42
N ASN A 45 2.41 15.74 -2.59
CA ASN A 45 1.35 16.52 -1.95
C ASN A 45 -0.03 16.12 -2.46
N LYS A 46 -0.17 15.88 -3.76
CA LYS A 46 -1.40 15.34 -4.35
C LYS A 46 -1.75 13.97 -3.75
N TRP A 47 -0.78 13.06 -3.62
CA TRP A 47 -0.99 11.75 -2.99
C TRP A 47 -1.43 11.88 -1.52
N LEU A 48 -0.76 12.75 -0.74
CA LEU A 48 -1.15 13.04 0.64
C LEU A 48 -2.60 13.54 0.73
N LYS A 49 -2.99 14.45 -0.16
CA LYS A 49 -4.36 14.94 -0.25
C LYS A 49 -5.34 13.80 -0.58
N TRP A 50 -5.01 12.94 -1.56
CA TRP A 50 -5.84 11.78 -1.89
C TRP A 50 -6.04 10.86 -0.67
N CYS A 51 -4.98 10.56 0.10
CA CYS A 51 -5.10 9.76 1.31
C CYS A 51 -5.98 10.40 2.38
N ALA A 52 -5.91 11.73 2.53
CA ALA A 52 -6.77 12.45 3.47
C ALA A 52 -8.25 12.40 3.03
N ASP A 53 -8.50 12.61 1.74
CA ASP A 53 -9.84 12.62 1.16
C ASP A 53 -10.47 11.22 1.10
N ASN A 54 -9.66 10.14 1.08
CA ASN A 54 -10.10 8.73 1.01
C ASN A 54 -9.80 7.95 2.30
N ARG A 55 -9.69 8.64 3.43
CA ARG A 55 -9.49 7.97 4.72
C ARG A 55 -10.71 7.09 5.01
N TRP A 56 -10.47 5.82 5.32
CA TRP A 56 -11.55 4.93 5.73
C TRP A 56 -11.89 5.17 7.20
N ASP A 57 -13.18 5.28 7.48
CA ASP A 57 -13.71 5.46 8.83
C ASP A 57 -14.65 4.29 9.19
N PRO A 58 -14.25 3.43 10.16
CA PRO A 58 -15.09 2.34 10.63
C PRO A 58 -16.48 2.79 11.11
N ALA A 59 -16.62 4.03 11.60
CA ALA A 59 -17.90 4.55 12.07
C ALA A 59 -18.90 4.76 10.92
N THR A 60 -18.40 4.96 9.70
CA THR A 60 -19.22 5.12 8.49
C THR A 60 -19.58 3.78 7.82
N ASP A 61 -18.85 2.72 8.15
CA ASP A 61 -18.99 1.37 7.58
C ASP A 61 -19.07 0.32 8.71
N LEU A 62 -20.08 0.47 9.57
CA LEU A 62 -20.30 -0.36 10.77
C LEU A 62 -20.49 -1.85 10.46
N GLY A 63 -20.84 -2.18 9.21
CA GLY A 63 -21.09 -3.54 8.75
C GLY A 63 -19.90 -4.22 8.10
N TYR A 64 -18.74 -3.55 7.96
CA TYR A 64 -17.61 -4.12 7.26
C TYR A 64 -17.14 -5.44 7.88
N LYS A 65 -17.21 -6.49 7.07
CA LYS A 65 -16.67 -7.81 7.40
C LYS A 65 -15.78 -8.25 6.25
N GLN A 66 -14.63 -8.82 6.59
CA GLN A 66 -13.82 -9.49 5.58
C GLN A 66 -14.45 -10.84 5.23
N LYS A 67 -14.40 -11.20 3.94
CA LYS A 67 -14.95 -12.46 3.44
C LYS A 67 -14.09 -13.64 3.93
N ILE A 68 -14.77 -14.72 4.34
CA ILE A 68 -14.12 -16.01 4.65
C ILE A 68 -13.38 -16.52 3.41
N GLY A 69 -12.23 -17.18 3.62
CA GLY A 69 -11.37 -17.69 2.54
C GLY A 69 -10.53 -16.60 1.86
N THR A 70 -10.63 -15.34 2.29
CA THR A 70 -9.73 -14.30 1.76
C THR A 70 -8.41 -14.24 2.53
N GLN A 71 -7.35 -13.92 1.79
CA GLN A 71 -6.02 -13.72 2.34
C GLN A 71 -5.95 -12.40 3.12
N GLU A 72 -5.33 -12.46 4.29
CA GLU A 72 -5.18 -11.32 5.19
C GLU A 72 -3.74 -11.10 5.64
N VAL A 73 -3.45 -9.85 6.04
CA VAL A 73 -2.14 -9.44 6.53
C VAL A 73 -2.31 -8.47 7.69
N HIS A 74 -1.55 -8.70 8.76
CA HIS A 74 -1.53 -7.81 9.92
C HIS A 74 -0.83 -6.49 9.60
N ARG A 75 -1.31 -5.41 10.22
CA ARG A 75 -0.85 -4.03 10.04
C ARG A 75 0.66 -3.86 9.94
N SER A 76 1.41 -4.34 10.94
CA SER A 76 2.85 -4.11 11.04
C SER A 76 3.62 -4.80 9.91
N ASP A 77 3.18 -6.00 9.52
CA ASP A 77 3.78 -6.75 8.41
C ASP A 77 3.43 -6.10 7.08
N ALA A 78 2.18 -5.66 6.89
CA ALA A 78 1.75 -4.93 5.70
C ALA A 78 2.54 -3.62 5.52
N MET A 79 2.61 -2.79 6.56
CA MET A 79 3.33 -1.52 6.51
C MET A 79 4.82 -1.71 6.19
N SER A 80 5.46 -2.70 6.82
CA SER A 80 6.87 -2.99 6.61
C SER A 80 7.15 -3.51 5.20
N TYR A 81 6.37 -4.48 4.73
CA TYR A 81 6.59 -5.11 3.43
C TYR A 81 6.28 -4.17 2.28
N PHE A 82 5.10 -3.54 2.29
CA PHE A 82 4.62 -2.63 1.26
C PHE A 82 5.17 -1.19 1.38
N CYS A 83 5.93 -0.90 2.45
CA CYS A 83 6.48 0.43 2.73
C CYS A 83 5.39 1.52 2.81
N LEU A 84 4.29 1.18 3.48
CA LEU A 84 3.16 2.09 3.70
C LEU A 84 3.38 2.95 4.96
N LYS A 85 2.84 4.16 4.95
CA LYS A 85 2.74 5.07 6.09
C LYS A 85 1.37 4.93 6.75
N ASP A 86 1.27 5.41 7.99
CA ASP A 86 0.02 5.33 8.77
C ASP A 86 -1.16 5.97 8.03
N TYR A 87 -0.96 7.16 7.47
CA TYR A 87 -2.01 7.86 6.71
C TYR A 87 -2.38 7.15 5.40
N GLU A 88 -1.50 6.32 4.83
CA GLU A 88 -1.80 5.56 3.61
C GLU A 88 -2.62 4.32 3.95
N ILE A 89 -2.17 3.53 4.93
CA ILE A 89 -2.85 2.27 5.27
C ILE A 89 -4.23 2.52 5.91
N ASN A 90 -4.45 3.69 6.52
CA ASN A 90 -5.75 4.09 7.05
C ASN A 90 -6.80 4.42 5.95
N THR A 91 -6.44 4.36 4.67
CA THR A 91 -7.40 4.43 3.55
C THR A 91 -8.06 3.08 3.23
N VAL A 92 -7.58 2.00 3.87
CA VAL A 92 -8.02 0.63 3.57
C VAL A 92 -8.89 0.11 4.71
N PRO A 93 -10.05 -0.51 4.39
CA PRO A 93 -10.86 -1.22 5.37
C PRO A 93 -10.10 -2.32 6.10
N PHE A 94 -10.30 -2.43 7.41
CA PHE A 94 -9.68 -3.43 8.27
C PHE A 94 -10.66 -3.97 9.30
N ILE A 95 -10.36 -5.16 9.82
CA ILE A 95 -10.99 -5.66 11.05
C ILE A 95 -10.02 -5.55 12.22
N THR A 96 -10.56 -5.42 13.42
CA THR A 96 -9.79 -5.42 14.66
C THR A 96 -9.83 -6.79 15.33
N PHE A 97 -8.74 -7.17 15.99
CA PHE A 97 -8.66 -8.37 16.81
C PHE A 97 -7.96 -8.07 18.14
N GLU A 98 -8.21 -8.90 19.14
CA GLU A 98 -7.58 -8.77 20.46
C GLU A 98 -6.06 -8.96 20.35
N ASN A 99 -5.31 -8.01 20.87
CA ASN A 99 -3.87 -8.07 20.86
C ASN A 99 -3.37 -8.67 22.17
N GLN A 100 -2.89 -9.92 22.09
CA GLN A 100 -2.35 -10.67 23.24
C GLN A 100 -1.21 -9.96 24.00
N TYR A 101 -0.55 -8.98 23.39
CA TYR A 101 0.55 -8.22 24.01
C TYR A 101 0.12 -6.88 24.60
N ASN A 102 -1.05 -6.36 24.20
CA ASN A 102 -1.58 -5.09 24.69
C ASN A 102 -3.09 -4.99 24.43
N GLU A 103 -3.89 -5.26 25.46
CA GLU A 103 -5.35 -5.22 25.41
C GLU A 103 -5.89 -3.83 25.00
N ASN A 104 -5.17 -2.75 25.32
CA ASN A 104 -5.57 -1.38 24.99
C ASN A 104 -5.25 -0.98 23.54
N ALA A 105 -4.55 -1.82 22.79
CA ALA A 105 -4.15 -1.55 21.42
C ALA A 105 -4.51 -2.73 20.51
N PRO A 106 -5.77 -2.78 20.00
CA PRO A 106 -6.23 -3.88 19.18
C PRO A 106 -5.38 -4.03 17.92
N GLY A 107 -5.13 -5.29 17.56
CA GLY A 107 -4.51 -5.63 16.29
C GLY A 107 -5.43 -5.22 15.13
N ARG A 108 -4.84 -4.99 13.96
CA ARG A 108 -5.60 -4.71 12.72
C ARG A 108 -5.17 -5.67 11.63
N SER A 109 -6.16 -6.29 11.00
CA SER A 109 -5.99 -7.18 9.86
C SER A 109 -6.61 -6.57 8.61
N TYR A 110 -5.88 -6.65 7.50
CA TYR A 110 -6.27 -6.05 6.21
C TYR A 110 -6.36 -7.13 5.16
N ASN A 111 -7.31 -6.96 4.23
CA ASN A 111 -7.45 -7.88 3.11
C ASN A 111 -6.29 -7.64 2.14
N LEU A 112 -5.62 -8.72 1.72
CA LEU A 112 -4.43 -8.61 0.88
C LEU A 112 -4.73 -7.99 -0.49
N SER A 113 -5.90 -8.26 -1.08
CA SER A 113 -6.31 -7.67 -2.35
C SER A 113 -6.48 -6.16 -2.24
N ASN A 114 -7.10 -5.68 -1.16
CA ASN A 114 -7.25 -4.25 -0.90
C ASN A 114 -5.88 -3.57 -0.69
N LEU A 115 -4.95 -4.22 0.02
CA LEU A 115 -3.58 -3.73 0.17
C LEU A 115 -2.84 -3.66 -1.18
N ARG A 116 -2.96 -4.69 -2.02
CA ARG A 116 -2.38 -4.70 -3.37
C ARG A 116 -2.94 -3.55 -4.21
N THR A 117 -4.24 -3.30 -4.12
CA THR A 117 -4.90 -2.18 -4.80
C THR A 117 -4.33 -0.83 -4.35
N LEU A 118 -4.21 -0.60 -3.03
CA LEU A 118 -3.61 0.62 -2.49
C LEU A 118 -2.17 0.82 -2.99
N VAL A 119 -1.36 -0.23 -2.91
CA VAL A 119 0.06 -0.19 -3.29
C VAL A 119 0.23 0.05 -4.78
N SER A 120 -0.60 -0.59 -5.60
CA SER A 120 -0.64 -0.38 -7.04
C SER A 120 -0.96 1.07 -7.36
N ARG A 121 -2.04 1.61 -6.76
CA ARG A 121 -2.43 3.01 -6.94
C ARG A 121 -1.32 3.95 -6.51
N LYS A 122 -0.71 3.74 -5.34
CA LYS A 122 0.41 4.54 -4.84
C LYS A 122 1.57 4.58 -5.83
N SER A 123 2.00 3.41 -6.31
CA SER A 123 3.13 3.31 -7.26
C SER A 123 2.84 4.01 -8.58
N ALA A 124 1.63 3.82 -9.13
CA ALA A 124 1.22 4.50 -10.36
C ALA A 124 1.15 6.03 -10.16
N TYR A 125 0.58 6.49 -9.06
CA TYR A 125 0.46 7.90 -8.72
C TYR A 125 1.82 8.57 -8.56
N LEU A 126 2.74 7.93 -7.81
CA LEU A 126 4.09 8.45 -7.60
C LEU A 126 4.94 8.43 -8.89
N ALA A 127 4.60 7.58 -9.85
CA ALA A 127 5.18 7.59 -11.19
C ALA A 127 4.54 8.63 -12.13
N GLY A 128 3.50 9.34 -11.70
CA GLY A 128 2.81 10.36 -12.50
C GLY A 128 1.83 9.79 -13.53
N LEU A 129 1.51 8.50 -13.47
CA LEU A 129 0.59 7.86 -14.43
C LEU A 129 -0.87 8.28 -14.21
N ASN A 130 -1.19 8.92 -13.09
CA ASN A 130 -2.56 9.30 -12.75
C ASN A 130 -3.15 10.38 -13.68
N ASP A 131 -2.32 11.15 -14.38
CA ASP A 131 -2.77 12.17 -15.33
C ASP A 131 -2.98 11.56 -16.75
N ASP A 132 -2.36 10.39 -17.04
CA ASP A 132 -2.44 9.70 -18.34
C ASP A 132 -3.65 8.77 -18.45
N PHE A 133 -4.23 8.36 -17.32
CA PHE A 133 -5.37 7.45 -17.27
C PHE A 133 -6.65 8.19 -16.88
N ASP A 134 -7.71 8.00 -17.64
CA ASP A 134 -9.06 8.30 -17.15
C ASP A 134 -9.39 7.30 -16.03
N LEU A 135 -9.34 7.79 -14.79
CA LEU A 135 -9.56 7.00 -13.57
C LEU A 135 -10.91 6.28 -13.57
N LYS A 136 -11.92 6.75 -14.31
CA LYS A 136 -13.22 6.09 -14.36
C LYS A 136 -13.25 4.89 -15.31
N ASN A 137 -12.50 4.96 -16.40
CA ASN A 137 -12.60 3.97 -17.49
C ASN A 137 -11.43 2.98 -17.49
N ASN A 138 -10.25 3.39 -17.01
CA ASN A 138 -9.01 2.63 -17.15
C ASN A 138 -8.32 2.32 -15.80
N GLU A 139 -9.08 2.29 -14.70
CA GLU A 139 -8.53 2.02 -13.37
C GLU A 139 -7.77 0.68 -13.30
N VAL A 140 -8.29 -0.35 -13.96
CA VAL A 140 -7.66 -1.69 -13.97
C VAL A 140 -6.26 -1.65 -14.57
N GLU A 141 -6.07 -0.91 -15.67
CA GLU A 141 -4.77 -0.77 -16.33
C GLU A 141 -3.80 0.05 -15.48
N LEU A 142 -4.28 1.14 -14.87
CA LEU A 142 -3.49 1.94 -13.93
C LEU A 142 -3.00 1.07 -12.76
N LEU A 143 -3.88 0.27 -12.17
CA LEU A 143 -3.53 -0.63 -11.07
C LEU A 143 -2.53 -1.70 -11.53
N ARG A 144 -2.72 -2.29 -12.72
CA ARG A 144 -1.77 -3.26 -13.28
C ARG A 144 -0.38 -2.64 -13.49
N ALA A 145 -0.31 -1.45 -14.08
CA ALA A 145 0.94 -0.71 -14.27
C ALA A 145 1.60 -0.36 -12.93
N GLY A 146 0.82 0.11 -11.97
CA GLY A 146 1.26 0.40 -10.62
C GLY A 146 1.81 -0.82 -9.88
N TRP A 147 1.18 -1.97 -10.03
CA TRP A 147 1.66 -3.23 -9.44
C TRP A 147 3.02 -3.64 -10.01
N ASN A 148 3.18 -3.56 -11.33
CA ASN A 148 4.45 -3.85 -12.00
C ASN A 148 5.58 -2.93 -11.53
N LEU A 149 5.29 -1.63 -11.33
CA LEU A 149 6.24 -0.68 -10.77
C LEU A 149 6.64 -1.05 -9.34
N PHE A 150 5.66 -1.43 -8.51
CA PHE A 150 5.93 -1.89 -7.15
C PHE A 150 6.82 -3.14 -7.14
N GLN A 151 6.52 -4.15 -7.95
CA GLN A 151 7.31 -5.39 -8.01
C GLN A 151 8.77 -5.11 -8.37
N LYS A 152 9.02 -4.32 -9.42
CA LYS A 152 10.37 -3.91 -9.82
C LYS A 152 11.11 -3.16 -8.71
N GLU A 153 10.43 -2.28 -7.98
CA GLU A 153 11.05 -1.58 -6.86
C GLU A 153 11.33 -2.53 -5.69
N ASN A 154 10.43 -3.47 -5.43
CA ASN A 154 10.55 -4.47 -4.37
C ASN A 154 11.72 -5.42 -4.64
N GLU A 155 11.89 -5.89 -5.87
CA GLU A 155 13.06 -6.68 -6.31
C GLU A 155 14.37 -5.93 -6.06
N LYS A 156 14.46 -4.66 -6.48
CA LYS A 156 15.63 -3.81 -6.20
C LYS A 156 15.89 -3.62 -4.71
N ARG A 157 14.87 -3.68 -3.85
CA ARG A 157 15.04 -3.63 -2.39
C ARG A 157 15.55 -4.96 -1.85
N GLU A 158 15.06 -6.08 -2.37
CA GLU A 158 15.57 -7.42 -2.04
C GLU A 158 17.06 -7.55 -2.40
N GLU A 159 17.44 -7.16 -3.62
CA GLU A 159 18.83 -7.16 -4.07
C GLU A 159 19.73 -6.32 -3.16
N ARG A 160 19.30 -5.09 -2.82
CA ARG A 160 20.03 -4.21 -1.90
C ARG A 160 20.14 -4.79 -0.49
N SER A 161 19.14 -5.55 -0.04
CA SER A 161 19.20 -6.24 1.25
C SER A 161 20.21 -7.38 1.20
N LYS A 162 20.15 -8.22 0.16
CA LYS A 162 21.07 -9.34 -0.07
C LYS A 162 22.52 -8.87 -0.18
N ALA A 163 22.77 -7.77 -0.89
CA ALA A 163 24.10 -7.15 -0.99
C ALA A 163 24.67 -6.69 0.37
N LYS A 164 23.80 -6.45 1.36
CA LYS A 164 24.18 -6.12 2.74
C LYS A 164 24.21 -7.34 3.67
N GLY A 165 24.11 -8.56 3.12
CA GLY A 165 24.06 -9.80 3.89
C GLY A 165 22.77 -9.98 4.71
N ARG A 166 21.69 -9.25 4.36
CA ARG A 166 20.40 -9.32 5.07
C ARG A 166 19.32 -9.89 4.18
N THR A 167 18.44 -10.72 4.72
CA THR A 167 17.19 -11.11 4.06
C THR A 167 16.06 -10.20 4.50
N ARG A 168 15.18 -9.77 3.58
CA ARG A 168 13.97 -9.07 3.98
C ARG A 168 13.00 -10.07 4.59
N LYS A 169 12.25 -9.61 5.59
CA LYS A 169 11.18 -10.39 6.20
C LYS A 169 10.11 -10.66 5.14
N ALA A 170 9.80 -11.94 4.93
CA ALA A 170 8.72 -12.35 4.05
C ALA A 170 7.37 -11.82 4.58
N LEU A 171 6.45 -11.53 3.66
CA LEU A 171 5.09 -11.17 4.01
C LEU A 171 4.40 -12.38 4.65
N LYS A 172 3.94 -12.23 5.89
CA LYS A 172 3.10 -13.24 6.53
C LYS A 172 1.67 -13.05 6.06
N ILE A 173 1.15 -14.05 5.37
CA ILE A 173 -0.21 -14.08 4.85
C ILE A 173 -0.98 -15.10 5.68
N GLY A 174 -2.07 -14.65 6.29
CA GLY A 174 -3.08 -15.51 6.89
C GLY A 174 -4.23 -15.73 5.92
N GLU A 175 -5.13 -16.63 6.28
CA GLU A 175 -6.41 -16.82 5.60
C GLU A 175 -7.51 -16.76 6.65
N ILE A 176 -8.61 -16.09 6.30
CA ILE A 176 -9.73 -15.90 7.21
C ILE A 176 -10.55 -17.18 7.25
N PHE A 177 -10.41 -17.93 8.33
CA PHE A 177 -11.20 -19.13 8.58
C PHE A 177 -12.35 -18.84 9.54
N GLN A 178 -13.49 -19.50 9.32
CA GLN A 178 -14.53 -19.57 10.33
C GLN A 178 -14.09 -20.51 11.45
N ARG A 179 -13.99 -20.00 12.68
CA ARG A 179 -13.79 -20.83 13.86
C ARG A 179 -14.99 -21.78 14.00
N ARG A 180 -14.76 -23.10 13.89
CA ARG A 180 -15.78 -24.11 14.25
C ARG A 180 -16.13 -23.89 15.71
N GLN A 181 -17.42 -23.72 16.03
CA GLN A 181 -17.86 -23.66 17.43
C GLN A 181 -17.58 -25.02 18.05
N SER A 182 -16.77 -25.05 19.11
CA SER A 182 -16.29 -26.28 19.78
C SER A 182 -17.33 -26.90 20.71
N ASN A 183 -18.62 -26.87 20.33
CA ASN A 183 -19.73 -27.35 21.16
C ASN A 183 -20.60 -28.38 20.43
N THR A 184 -19.99 -29.23 19.63
CA THR A 184 -20.57 -30.52 19.27
C THR A 184 -19.47 -31.55 19.43
N ASP A 185 -19.52 -32.23 20.58
CA ASP A 185 -18.99 -33.57 20.72
C ASP A 185 -19.67 -34.42 19.65
N ASP A 186 -19.09 -34.49 18.46
CA ASP A 186 -19.55 -35.40 17.42
C ASP A 186 -18.32 -35.94 16.69
N GLU A 187 -18.00 -37.17 17.06
CA GLU A 187 -17.07 -38.04 16.38
C GLU A 187 -17.49 -38.16 14.91
N GLY A 188 -16.59 -37.80 13.99
CA GLY A 188 -16.62 -38.38 12.64
C GLY A 188 -17.40 -37.66 11.54
N TYR A 189 -17.48 -36.32 11.52
CA TYR A 189 -17.98 -35.62 10.34
C TYR A 189 -16.86 -35.08 9.45
N GLU A 190 -16.86 -35.58 8.21
CA GLU A 190 -16.00 -35.13 7.11
C GLU A 190 -15.96 -33.60 7.01
N ILE A 191 -14.79 -33.07 6.65
CA ILE A 191 -14.62 -31.66 6.33
C ILE A 191 -15.43 -31.38 5.07
N ILE A 192 -16.70 -30.99 5.22
CA ILE A 192 -17.47 -30.45 4.11
C ILE A 192 -16.89 -29.06 3.84
N GLU A 193 -16.03 -28.96 2.82
CA GLU A 193 -15.56 -27.70 2.28
C GLU A 193 -16.79 -26.88 1.86
N ARG A 194 -16.91 -25.68 2.43
CA ARG A 194 -18.06 -24.83 2.12
C ARG A 194 -17.88 -24.20 0.74
N PRO A 195 -18.97 -24.07 -0.03
CA PRO A 195 -18.93 -23.42 -1.33
C PRO A 195 -18.32 -22.01 -1.23
N PHE A 196 -17.56 -21.66 -2.26
CA PHE A 196 -16.98 -20.33 -2.42
C PHE A 196 -18.09 -19.25 -2.36
N GLY A 197 -17.81 -18.12 -1.69
CA GLY A 197 -18.77 -17.03 -1.57
C GLY A 197 -19.83 -17.19 -0.48
N SER A 198 -19.68 -18.15 0.44
CA SER A 198 -20.60 -18.33 1.57
C SER A 198 -20.21 -17.51 2.81
N TRP A 199 -21.21 -17.10 3.59
CA TRP A 199 -21.04 -16.52 4.93
C TRP A 199 -22.12 -17.03 5.88
N THR A 200 -21.87 -16.95 7.18
CA THR A 200 -22.88 -17.31 8.18
C THR A 200 -23.54 -16.07 8.76
N THR A 201 -24.85 -16.14 8.93
CA THR A 201 -25.65 -15.12 9.61
C THR A 201 -26.24 -15.76 10.86
N ARG A 202 -26.03 -15.14 12.02
CA ARG A 202 -26.67 -15.57 13.28
C ARG A 202 -28.17 -15.37 13.16
N VAL A 203 -28.95 -16.40 13.42
CA VAL A 203 -30.40 -16.37 13.38
C VAL A 203 -30.95 -16.45 14.79
N TYR A 204 -31.88 -15.56 15.06
CA TYR A 204 -32.59 -15.46 16.33
C TYR A 204 -34.09 -15.64 16.07
N GLU A 205 -34.75 -16.48 16.87
CA GLU A 205 -36.19 -16.65 16.84
C GLU A 205 -36.74 -16.23 18.21
N ARG A 206 -37.70 -15.29 18.22
CA ARG A 206 -38.28 -14.71 19.46
C ARG A 206 -37.23 -14.16 20.44
N GLY A 207 -36.11 -13.68 19.92
CA GLY A 207 -35.00 -13.12 20.71
C GLY A 207 -34.01 -14.15 21.24
N GLU A 208 -34.27 -15.45 21.05
CA GLU A 208 -33.34 -16.52 21.40
C GLU A 208 -32.48 -16.91 20.20
N TYR A 209 -31.20 -17.18 20.45
CA TYR A 209 -30.29 -17.66 19.41
C TYR A 209 -30.66 -19.10 19.02
N VAL A 210 -30.98 -19.31 17.74
CA VAL A 210 -31.40 -20.63 17.23
C VAL A 210 -30.32 -21.28 16.36
N GLY A 211 -29.37 -20.51 15.84
CA GLY A 211 -28.22 -21.07 15.14
C GLY A 211 -27.57 -20.12 14.15
N ASP A 212 -26.61 -20.65 13.40
CA ASP A 212 -25.96 -19.96 12.28
C ASP A 212 -26.55 -20.49 10.97
N TRP A 213 -27.16 -19.61 10.16
CA TRP A 213 -27.58 -19.97 8.80
C TRP A 213 -26.45 -19.74 7.82
N LEU A 214 -26.16 -20.76 7.02
CA LEU A 214 -25.24 -20.66 5.89
C LEU A 214 -25.95 -19.93 4.75
N ASN A 215 -25.41 -18.78 4.37
CA ASN A 215 -25.86 -17.99 3.22
C ASN A 215 -24.91 -18.26 2.05
N PHE A 216 -25.49 -18.34 0.86
CA PHE A 216 -24.77 -18.46 -0.39
C PHE A 216 -24.97 -17.19 -1.20
N GLN A 217 -23.92 -16.74 -1.89
CA GLN A 217 -24.10 -15.83 -3.02
C GLN A 217 -24.64 -16.67 -4.18
N PHE A 218 -25.97 -16.71 -4.36
CA PHE A 218 -26.56 -17.27 -5.58
C PHE A 218 -26.19 -16.33 -6.73
N ASP A 219 -25.31 -16.79 -7.63
CA ASP A 219 -25.04 -16.14 -8.91
C ASP A 219 -25.77 -16.95 -10.00
N PRO A 220 -26.90 -16.46 -10.53
CA PRO A 220 -27.68 -17.19 -11.54
C PRO A 220 -26.93 -17.38 -12.87
N ASP A 221 -25.78 -16.72 -13.06
CA ASP A 221 -24.95 -16.81 -14.26
C ASP A 221 -23.60 -17.52 -14.04
N ALA A 222 -23.36 -18.08 -12.84
CA ALA A 222 -22.17 -18.88 -12.58
C ALA A 222 -22.29 -20.25 -13.27
N ASN A 223 -21.77 -20.32 -14.49
CA ASN A 223 -21.58 -21.56 -15.23
C ASN A 223 -20.49 -22.39 -14.54
N ASP A 224 -20.90 -23.35 -13.70
CA ASP A 224 -20.02 -24.35 -13.09
C ASP A 224 -19.52 -25.32 -14.18
N GLY A 225 -18.34 -25.00 -14.74
CA GLY A 225 -17.59 -25.87 -15.64
C GLY A 225 -16.67 -26.84 -14.91
#